data_AF-A0A960JNT0-F1
#
_entry.id   AF-A0A960JNT0-F1
#
_cell.length_a   1.000
_cell.length_b   1.000
_cell.length_c   1.000
_cell.angle_alpha   90.00
_cell.angle_beta   90.00
_cell.angle_gamma   90.00
#
_symmetry.space_group_name_H-M   'P 1'
#
loop_
_entity.id
_entity.type
_entity.pdbx_description
1 polymer ?
#
loop_
_entity_poly.entity_id
_entity_poly.type
_entity_poly.pdbx_seq_one_letter_code
_entity_poly.pdbx_strand_id
1 'polypeptide(L)' 'MLAAGAGSRWRGDGHKLLAPLPDGRSVVRAAAEAAVSSHIGPVIVVWGAVPLEAALDGLPVDVVHHPGWAEGQATTL' A
#
# COMPACT_ATOMS: atom_id res chain seq x y z
N MET A 1 0.90 2.16 -7.59
CA MET A 1 1.00 0.91 -6.80
C MET A 1 -0.41 0.48 -6.38
N LEU A 2 -0.78 -0.77 -6.65
CA LEU A 2 -2.08 -1.31 -6.24
C LEU A 2 -1.94 -2.01 -4.90
N ALA A 3 -2.38 -1.35 -3.83
CA ALA A 3 -2.26 -1.82 -2.45
C ALA A 3 -3.64 -2.01 -1.79
N ALA A 4 -4.68 -2.27 -2.58
CA ALA A 4 -6.06 -2.40 -2.09
C ALA A 4 -6.47 -3.84 -1.69
N GLY A 5 -5.59 -4.82 -1.86
CA GLY A 5 -5.91 -6.23 -1.62
C GLY A 5 -6.04 -6.58 -0.13
N ALA A 6 -7.09 -7.34 0.21
CA ALA A 6 -7.47 -7.72 1.58
C ALA A 6 -6.47 -8.57 2.39
N GLY A 7 -5.43 -9.10 1.73
CA GLY A 7 -4.46 -9.96 2.40
C GLY A 7 -5.05 -11.25 3.01
N SER A 8 -6.16 -11.78 2.50
CA SER A 8 -6.96 -12.84 3.15
C SER A 8 -6.25 -14.17 3.48
N ARG A 9 -5.05 -14.41 2.95
CA ARG A 9 -4.20 -15.58 3.29
C ARG A 9 -3.05 -15.25 4.25
N TRP A 10 -2.91 -13.99 4.64
CA TRP A 10 -1.99 -13.55 5.67
C TRP A 10 -2.45 -14.10 7.02
N ARG A 11 -1.53 -14.69 7.78
CA ARG A 11 -1.79 -15.27 9.10
C ARG A 11 -1.01 -14.58 10.23
N GLY A 12 -0.32 -13.47 9.91
CA GLY A 12 0.36 -12.66 10.92
C GLY A 12 -0.60 -11.63 11.54
N ASP A 13 -0.14 -10.97 12.60
CA ASP A 13 -0.92 -9.90 13.22
C ASP A 13 -1.10 -8.70 12.28
N GLY A 14 -2.29 -8.11 12.30
CA GLY A 14 -2.66 -6.95 11.48
C GLY A 14 -2.74 -7.24 9.97
N HIS A 15 -2.70 -6.17 9.17
CA HIS A 15 -2.81 -6.27 7.71
C HIS A 15 -1.42 -6.43 7.07
N LYS A 16 -1.27 -7.32 6.07
CA LYS A 16 0.03 -7.63 5.40
C LYS A 16 0.81 -6.38 4.97
N LEU A 17 0.11 -5.33 4.51
CA LEU A 17 0.73 -4.09 4.04
C LEU A 17 1.38 -3.27 5.16
N LEU A 18 0.86 -3.40 6.37
CA LEU A 18 1.38 -2.76 7.58
C LEU A 18 2.34 -3.66 8.35
N ALA A 19 2.51 -4.92 7.93
CA ALA A 19 3.43 -5.84 8.56
C ALA A 19 4.87 -5.28 8.50
N PRO A 20 5.62 -5.36 9.61
CA PRO A 20 6.99 -4.90 9.65
C PRO A 20 7.91 -5.85 8.86
N LEU A 21 8.82 -5.26 8.10
CA LEU A 21 9.98 -5.92 7.52
C LEU A 21 11.11 -6.02 8.57
N PRO A 22 12.15 -6.83 8.33
CA PRO A 22 13.28 -6.97 9.26
C PRO A 22 14.00 -5.66 9.60
N ASP A 23 13.87 -4.64 8.76
CA ASP A 23 14.42 -3.29 8.95
C ASP A 23 13.46 -2.32 9.69
N GLY A 24 12.32 -2.82 10.15
CA GLY A 24 11.31 -2.06 10.89
C GLY A 24 10.33 -1.26 10.04
N ARG A 25 10.53 -1.16 8.72
CA ARG A 25 9.58 -0.48 7.82
C ARG A 25 8.38 -1.37 7.55
N SER A 26 7.20 -0.80 7.32
CA SER A 26 6.07 -1.57 6.80
C SER A 26 6.30 -1.96 5.34
N VAL A 27 5.68 -3.07 4.90
CA VAL A 27 5.76 -3.53 3.50
C VAL A 27 5.35 -2.43 2.51
N VAL A 28 4.27 -1.69 2.79
CA VAL A 28 3.81 -0.60 1.92
C VAL A 28 4.83 0.53 1.83
N ARG A 29 5.48 0.87 2.95
CA ARG A 29 6.47 1.96 3.02
C ARG A 29 7.70 1.63 2.20
N ALA A 30 8.24 0.43 2.34
CA ALA A 30 9.40 -0.01 1.57
C ALA A 30 9.12 -0.03 0.05
N ALA A 31 7.93 -0.45 -0.37
CA ALA A 31 7.53 -0.44 -1.76
C ALA A 31 7.34 0.99 -2.31
N ALA A 32 6.74 1.89 -1.53
CA ALA A 32 6.58 3.29 -1.91
C ALA A 32 7.93 4.01 -2.02
N GLU A 33 8.86 3.79 -1.07
CA GLU A 33 10.22 4.34 -1.13
C GLU A 33 10.99 3.84 -2.36
N ALA A 34 10.84 2.56 -2.71
CA ALA A 34 11.44 2.02 -3.92
C ALA A 34 10.85 2.66 -5.20
N ALA A 35 9.54 2.86 -5.25
CA ALA A 35 8.89 3.52 -6.38
C ALA A 35 9.33 4.98 -6.52
N VAL A 36 9.36 5.73 -5.42
CA VAL A 36 9.82 7.14 -5.41
C VAL A 36 11.29 7.24 -5.84
N SER A 37 12.17 6.39 -5.29
CA SER A 37 13.60 6.42 -5.62
C SER A 37 13.92 5.96 -7.05
N SER A 38 12.97 5.29 -7.72
CA SER A 38 13.13 4.88 -9.13
C SER A 38 12.94 6.02 -10.14
N HIS A 39 12.48 7.21 -9.70
CA HIS A 39 12.28 8.40 -10.54
C HIS A 39 11.40 8.15 -11.79
N ILE A 40 10.49 7.18 -11.72
CA ILE A 40 9.59 6.79 -12.82
C ILE A 40 8.42 7.76 -13.05
N GLY A 41 8.38 8.88 -12.32
CA GLY A 41 7.29 9.86 -12.31
C GLY A 41 6.46 9.83 -11.02
N PRO A 42 5.28 10.48 -11.01
CA PRO A 42 4.40 10.53 -9.85
C PRO A 42 3.98 9.14 -9.36
N VAL A 43 4.02 8.91 -8.05
CA VAL A 43 3.65 7.63 -7.44
C VAL A 43 2.28 7.76 -6.77
N ILE A 44 1.29 7.07 -7.34
CA ILE A 44 -0.06 6.98 -6.76
C ILE A 44 -0.19 5.65 -6.02
N VAL A 45 -0.60 5.69 -4.75
CA VAL A 45 -0.89 4.53 -3.92
C VAL A 45 -2.40 4.44 -3.70
N VAL A 46 -3.01 3.42 -4.29
CA VAL A 46 -4.44 3.14 -4.13
C VAL A 46 -4.62 2.13 -2.99
N TRP A 47 -5.40 2.48 -1.98
CA TRP A 47 -5.68 1.65 -0.81
C TRP A 47 -7.18 1.30 -0.70
N GLY A 48 -7.50 0.29 0.11
CA GLY A 48 -8.86 -0.20 0.28
C GLY A 48 -9.11 -0.70 1.70
N ALA A 49 -8.85 -1.99 1.95
CA ALA A 49 -9.19 -2.65 3.22
C ALA A 49 -8.57 -2.03 4.49
N VAL A 50 -7.47 -1.27 4.38
CA VAL A 50 -6.79 -0.64 5.52
C VAL A 50 -6.23 0.73 5.11
N PRO A 51 -6.37 1.77 5.96
CA PRO A 51 -5.74 3.07 5.74
C PRO A 51 -4.21 2.95 5.73
N LEU A 52 -3.55 3.69 4.84
CA LEU A 52 -2.10 3.63 4.61
C LEU A 52 -1.40 4.97 4.85
N GLU A 53 -2.15 6.03 5.15
CA GLU A 53 -1.68 7.42 5.28
C GLU A 53 -0.54 7.51 6.30
N ALA A 54 -0.74 6.96 7.51
CA ALA A 54 0.28 6.99 8.55
C ALA A 54 1.56 6.21 8.18
N ALA A 55 1.44 5.15 7.36
CA ALA A 55 2.59 4.36 6.93
C ALA A 55 3.39 5.04 5.80
N LEU A 56 2.78 6.01 5.11
CA LEU A 56 3.33 6.71 3.95
C LEU A 56 3.62 8.18 4.21
N ASP A 57 3.42 8.64 5.44
CA ASP A 57 3.67 10.02 5.84
C ASP A 57 5.11 10.46 5.49
N GLY A 58 5.22 11.67 4.94
CA GLY A 58 6.49 12.24 4.50
C GLY A 58 7.05 11.71 3.17
N LEU A 59 6.38 10.76 2.49
CA LEU A 59 6.76 10.34 1.13
C LEU A 59 6.02 11.18 0.07
N PRO A 60 6.65 11.50 -1.07
CA PRO A 60 6.01 12.23 -2.17
C PRO A 60 5.11 11.28 -2.99
N VAL A 61 4.03 10.80 -2.37
CA VAL A 61 3.06 9.88 -2.98
C VAL A 61 1.63 10.41 -2.82
N ASP A 62 0.80 10.19 -3.83
CA ASP A 62 -0.63 10.50 -3.77
C ASP A 62 -1.39 9.27 -3.26
N VAL A 63 -2.08 9.40 -2.13
CA VAL A 63 -2.81 8.30 -1.49
C VAL A 63 -4.29 8.41 -1.81
N VAL A 64 -4.86 7.39 -2.46
CA VAL A 64 -6.25 7.38 -2.95
C VAL A 64 -7.00 6.17 -2.38
N HIS A 65 -8.16 6.40 -1.76
CA HIS A 65 -9.03 5.33 -1.28
C HIS A 65 -9.93 4.79 -2.40
N HIS A 66 -9.95 3.47 -2.59
CA HIS A 66 -10.85 2.76 -3.50
C HIS A 66 -11.94 2.00 -2.72
N PRO A 67 -13.18 2.52 -2.65
CA PRO A 67 -14.25 1.91 -1.86
C PRO A 67 -14.73 0.56 -2.39
N GLY A 68 -14.52 0.27 -3.69
CA GLY A 68 -14.88 -1.01 -4.33
C GLY A 68 -13.87 -2.14 -4.13
N TRP A 69 -12.97 -2.06 -3.15
CA TRP A 69 -11.87 -3.02 -2.98
C TRP A 69 -12.33 -4.47 -2.77
N ALA A 70 -13.54 -4.67 -2.23
CA ALA A 70 -14.11 -5.99 -1.95
C ALA A 70 -14.52 -6.75 -3.21
N GLU A 71 -14.64 -6.08 -4.37
CA GLU A 71 -15.10 -6.65 -5.64
C GLU A 71 -13.97 -7.31 -6.45
N GLY A 72 -12.73 -7.25 -5.94
CA GLY A 72 -11.54 -7.90 -6.53
C GLY A 72 -10.63 -6.93 -7.30
N GLN A 73 -9.42 -7.37 -7.64
CA GLN A 73 -8.41 -6.53 -8.33
C GLN A 73 -8.80 -6.12 -9.76
N ALA A 74 -9.91 -6.63 -10.31
CA ALA A 74 -10.33 -6.41 -11.69
C ALA A 74 -11.16 -5.13 -11.89
N THR A 75 -11.57 -4.42 -10.84
CA THR A 75 -12.27 -3.13 -10.94
C THR A 75 -11.34 -1.92 -10.90
N THR A 76 -10.02 -2.11 -10.93
CA THR A 76 -9.04 -1.02 -10.91
C THR A 76 -8.36 -0.86 -12.27
N LEU A 77 -8.90 0.04 -13.10
CA LEU A 77 -8.22 0.66 -14.24
C LEU A 77 -8.36 2.18 -14.14
#